data_AF-A0A8I0MC95-F1
#
_entry.id   AF-A0A8I0MC95-F1
#
_cell.length_a   1.000
_cell.length_b   1.000
_cell.length_c   1.000
_cell.angle_alpha   90.00
_cell.angle_beta   90.00
_cell.angle_gamma   90.00
#
_symmetry.space_group_name_H-M   'P 1'
#
loop_
_entity.id
_entity.type
_entity.pdbx_description
1 polymer ?
#
loop_
_entity_poly.entity_id
_entity_poly.type
_entity_poly.pdbx_seq_one_letter_code
_entity_poly.pdbx_strand_id
1 'polypeptide(L)'
;TSVIDAGGGFQNYPDDYAVIQKLSDDDQLTVRLAYNLFTQKPKEEKEDFLNWTSSVKYKQGNDYFRHNGAGEMLVFSAADFEDFRQPRPEMAPEMEGELEEVVRVLAENRWPWRLHATYDETISRALDVFEKVDKDIPLDGLNWFFDHAETISDRSIDRIAALGGGIATQHRMAYQGEYFVERYGHGVAEATPPIRRMLEKGVNVSAG
;
A
#
# COMPACT_ATOMS: atom_id res chain seq x y z
N THR A 1 -3.63 -5.40 21.51
CA THR A 1 -3.46 -4.28 20.56
C THR A 1 -2.48 -4.69 19.49
N SER A 2 -2.70 -4.27 18.24
CA SER A 2 -1.84 -4.59 17.11
C SER A 2 -1.48 -3.31 16.34
N VAL A 3 -0.29 -3.28 15.75
CA VAL A 3 0.21 -2.22 14.87
C VAL A 3 0.74 -2.85 13.59
N ILE A 4 0.55 -2.17 12.47
CA ILE A 4 1.15 -2.55 11.19
C ILE A 4 2.25 -1.53 10.90
N ASP A 5 3.48 -2.01 10.75
CA ASP A 5 4.54 -1.22 10.16
C ASP A 5 4.38 -1.27 8.64
N ALA A 6 4.13 -0.09 8.08
CA ALA A 6 4.00 0.15 6.66
C ALA A 6 5.28 -0.07 5.86
N GLY A 7 6.45 -0.23 6.49
CA GLY A 7 7.73 -0.26 5.81
C GLY A 7 8.25 1.13 5.42
N GLY A 8 7.52 2.20 5.77
CA GLY A 8 7.89 3.57 5.43
C GLY A 8 9.22 4.02 6.05
N GLY A 9 9.85 5.02 5.42
CA GLY A 9 11.05 5.68 5.96
C GLY A 9 12.37 4.99 5.65
N PHE A 10 12.44 4.15 4.60
CA PHE A 10 13.66 3.45 4.16
C PHE A 10 14.26 2.53 5.23
N GLN A 11 13.42 1.85 6.01
CA GLN A 11 13.90 0.80 6.93
C GLN A 11 14.51 -0.35 6.12
N ASN A 12 15.81 -0.57 6.31
CA ASN A 12 16.58 -1.61 5.65
C ASN A 12 16.31 -2.96 6.31
N TYR A 13 15.89 -3.94 5.52
CA TYR A 13 15.75 -5.31 5.99
C TYR A 13 17.00 -6.14 5.64
N PRO A 14 17.54 -6.94 6.58
CA PRO A 14 17.03 -7.21 7.93
C PRO A 14 17.53 -6.26 9.04
N ASP A 15 18.52 -5.40 8.75
CA ASP A 15 19.32 -4.71 9.77
C ASP A 15 18.49 -3.80 10.69
N ASP A 16 17.59 -2.98 10.14
CA ASP A 16 16.77 -2.05 10.95
C ASP A 16 15.68 -2.80 11.76
N TYR A 17 15.32 -4.01 11.33
CA TYR A 17 14.37 -4.87 12.03
C TYR A 17 15.02 -5.71 13.15
N ALA A 18 16.36 -5.75 13.23
CA ALA A 18 17.07 -6.58 14.20
C ALA A 18 16.76 -6.21 15.66
N VAL A 19 16.52 -4.93 15.94
CA VAL A 19 16.13 -4.46 17.29
C VAL A 19 14.77 -5.02 17.68
N ILE A 20 13.79 -4.99 16.78
CA ILE A 20 12.45 -5.52 17.04
C ILE A 20 12.48 -7.04 17.12
N GLN A 21 13.28 -7.70 16.27
CA GLN A 21 13.50 -9.13 16.34
C GLN A 21 14.05 -9.53 17.71
N LYS A 22 15.06 -8.80 18.23
CA LYS A 22 15.60 -9.05 19.57
C LYS A 22 14.55 -8.91 20.67
N LEU A 23 13.70 -7.87 20.60
CA LEU A 23 12.60 -7.71 21.56
C LEU A 23 11.59 -8.86 21.47
N SER A 24 11.33 -9.39 20.27
CA SER A 24 10.51 -10.58 20.10
C SER A 24 11.16 -11.83 20.69
N ASP A 25 12.46 -12.02 20.46
CA ASP A 25 13.21 -13.20 20.92
C ASP A 25 13.36 -13.22 22.45
N ASP A 26 13.42 -12.04 23.07
CA ASP A 26 13.51 -11.86 24.52
C ASP A 26 12.13 -11.80 25.21
N ASP A 27 11.03 -12.07 24.50
CA ASP A 27 9.63 -11.99 24.99
C ASP A 27 9.24 -10.59 25.57
N GLN A 28 9.78 -9.52 25.00
CA GLN A 28 9.60 -8.14 25.49
C GLN A 28 8.57 -7.32 24.70
N LEU A 29 7.98 -7.87 23.64
CA LEU A 29 6.92 -7.20 22.90
C LEU A 29 5.60 -7.21 23.67
N THR A 30 5.04 -6.03 23.92
CA THR A 30 3.74 -5.85 24.58
C THR A 30 2.59 -5.58 23.61
N VAL A 31 2.92 -5.38 22.33
CA VAL A 31 1.98 -5.17 21.22
C VAL A 31 2.34 -6.12 20.09
N ARG A 32 1.33 -6.51 19.30
CA ARG A 32 1.56 -7.30 18.09
C ARG A 32 1.98 -6.38 16.96
N LEU A 33 3.07 -6.68 16.29
CA LEU A 33 3.60 -5.94 15.16
C LEU A 33 3.65 -6.84 13.92
N ALA A 34 3.06 -6.37 12.84
CA ALA A 34 3.21 -6.98 11.52
C ALA A 34 3.91 -5.98 10.60
N TYR A 35 5.01 -6.36 9.96
CA TYR A 35 5.83 -5.44 9.15
C TYR A 35 5.79 -5.73 7.67
N ASN A 36 5.81 -4.66 6.87
CA ASN A 36 5.89 -4.70 5.42
C ASN A 36 7.30 -4.32 4.94
N LEU A 37 7.73 -4.86 3.80
CA LEU A 37 9.02 -4.55 3.18
C LEU A 37 8.86 -3.55 2.04
N PHE A 38 9.61 -2.46 2.15
CA PHE A 38 9.59 -1.29 1.27
C PHE A 38 10.82 -1.30 0.38
N THR A 39 10.67 -0.99 -0.92
CA THR A 39 11.82 -1.01 -1.85
C THR A 39 12.94 -0.05 -1.44
N GLN A 40 14.20 -0.49 -1.51
CA GLN A 40 15.33 0.24 -0.97
C GLN A 40 16.13 0.97 -2.06
N LYS A 41 16.19 0.39 -3.25
CA LYS A 41 17.10 0.86 -4.30
C LYS A 41 16.35 1.27 -5.56
N PRO A 42 16.40 2.55 -5.95
CA PRO A 42 15.84 2.99 -7.22
C PRO A 42 16.42 2.20 -8.39
N LYS A 43 15.55 1.75 -9.29
CA LYS A 43 15.87 0.90 -10.46
C LYS A 43 16.33 -0.53 -10.15
N GLU A 44 16.33 -0.95 -8.89
CA GLU A 44 16.57 -2.33 -8.45
C GLU A 44 15.35 -2.88 -7.67
N GLU A 45 14.18 -2.25 -7.77
CA GLU A 45 13.02 -2.54 -6.92
C GLU A 45 12.52 -3.97 -7.09
N LYS A 46 12.50 -4.48 -8.32
CA LYS A 46 12.20 -5.88 -8.60
C LYS A 46 13.19 -6.84 -7.94
N GLU A 47 14.48 -6.49 -7.99
CA GLU A 47 15.54 -7.32 -7.42
C GLU A 47 15.43 -7.37 -5.89
N ASP A 48 15.04 -6.26 -5.25
CA ASP A 48 14.70 -6.25 -3.83
C ASP A 48 13.61 -7.30 -3.51
N PHE A 49 12.50 -7.28 -4.26
CA PHE A 49 11.39 -8.23 -4.02
C PHE A 49 11.70 -9.67 -4.41
N LEU A 50 12.51 -9.92 -5.45
CA LEU A 50 13.00 -11.26 -5.78
C LEU A 50 13.84 -11.83 -4.62
N ASN A 51 14.77 -11.03 -4.08
CA ASN A 51 15.60 -11.45 -2.96
C ASN A 51 14.79 -11.69 -1.68
N TRP A 52 13.83 -10.81 -1.35
CA TRP A 52 13.01 -10.99 -0.15
C TRP A 52 12.03 -12.15 -0.26
N THR A 53 11.33 -12.32 -1.39
CA THR A 53 10.38 -13.44 -1.57
C THR A 53 11.08 -14.82 -1.57
N SER A 54 12.37 -14.86 -1.93
CA SER A 54 13.20 -16.07 -1.84
C SER A 54 13.54 -16.46 -0.39
N SER A 55 13.68 -15.47 0.50
CA SER A 55 14.25 -15.65 1.86
C SER A 55 13.22 -15.53 2.99
N VAL A 56 12.11 -14.82 2.76
CA VAL A 56 11.04 -14.59 3.73
C VAL A 56 9.73 -15.18 3.20
N LYS A 57 8.87 -15.65 4.09
CA LYS A 57 7.51 -16.12 3.73
C LYS A 57 6.45 -15.25 4.39
N TYR A 58 5.29 -15.16 3.74
CA TYR A 58 4.13 -14.50 4.34
C TYR A 58 3.82 -15.11 5.72
N LYS A 59 3.63 -14.24 6.73
CA LYS A 59 3.46 -14.59 8.15
C LYS A 59 4.65 -15.28 8.82
N GLN A 60 5.85 -15.24 8.24
CA GLN A 60 7.06 -15.68 8.93
C GLN A 60 7.27 -14.89 10.23
N GLY A 61 7.44 -15.61 11.34
CA GLY A 61 7.53 -15.05 12.69
C GLY A 61 6.58 -15.76 13.65
N ASN A 62 6.05 -15.03 14.64
CA ASN A 62 5.13 -15.52 15.65
C ASN A 62 3.89 -14.61 15.78
N ASP A 63 3.06 -14.82 16.80
CA ASP A 63 1.83 -14.06 17.03
C ASP A 63 2.05 -12.58 17.41
N TYR A 64 3.25 -12.22 17.87
CA TYR A 64 3.65 -10.88 18.30
C TYR A 64 4.50 -10.14 17.28
N PHE A 65 5.32 -10.83 16.49
CA PHE A 65 6.14 -10.21 15.46
C PHE A 65 6.21 -11.09 14.23
N ARG A 66 5.75 -10.57 13.09
CA ARG A 66 5.77 -11.33 11.84
C ARG A 66 5.82 -10.45 10.60
N HIS A 67 6.37 -11.02 9.54
CA HIS A 67 6.32 -10.44 8.21
C HIS A 67 4.90 -10.46 7.64
N ASN A 68 4.49 -9.35 7.03
CA ASN A 68 3.13 -9.12 6.55
C ASN A 68 3.01 -8.99 5.02
N GLY A 69 4.11 -8.65 4.32
CA GLY A 69 4.12 -8.51 2.87
C GLY A 69 4.95 -7.32 2.39
N ALA A 70 4.64 -6.81 1.22
CA ALA A 70 5.33 -5.68 0.58
C ALA A 70 4.63 -4.33 0.80
N GLY A 71 5.33 -3.22 0.60
CA GLY A 71 4.81 -1.86 0.62
C GLY A 71 5.44 -0.99 1.71
N GLU A 72 5.01 0.25 1.90
CA GLU A 72 4.00 1.04 1.14
C GLU A 72 4.45 1.50 -0.25
N MET A 73 5.74 1.44 -0.53
CA MET A 73 6.30 1.74 -1.86
C MET A 73 6.80 0.45 -2.50
N LEU A 74 6.21 0.14 -3.66
CA LEU A 74 6.60 -1.01 -4.47
C LEU A 74 7.60 -0.62 -5.57
N VAL A 75 7.39 0.53 -6.21
CA VAL A 75 8.32 1.10 -7.19
C VAL A 75 8.37 2.61 -7.01
N PHE A 76 9.56 3.22 -7.20
CA PHE A 76 9.73 4.66 -7.02
C PHE A 76 8.95 5.47 -8.07
N SER A 77 8.69 4.92 -9.26
CA SER A 77 7.88 5.56 -10.31
C SER A 77 6.39 5.66 -9.99
N ALA A 78 5.91 4.91 -8.99
CA ALA A 78 4.54 4.95 -8.47
C ALA A 78 4.43 5.76 -7.16
N ALA A 79 5.50 6.44 -6.75
CA ALA A 79 5.53 7.23 -5.52
C ALA A 79 4.76 8.55 -5.70
N ASP A 80 3.46 8.54 -5.44
CA ASP A 80 2.73 9.78 -5.17
C ASP A 80 2.90 10.23 -3.71
N PHE A 81 2.28 11.35 -3.36
CA PHE A 81 2.39 11.93 -2.02
C PHE A 81 1.14 12.71 -1.61
N GLU A 82 0.98 12.84 -0.31
CA GLU A 82 -0.19 13.41 0.36
C GLU A 82 -0.11 14.90 0.77
N ASP A 83 0.89 15.66 0.31
CA ASP A 83 1.03 17.08 0.67
C ASP A 83 0.11 17.95 -0.19
N PHE A 84 -1.08 18.22 0.35
CA PHE A 84 -2.06 19.12 -0.28
C PHE A 84 -1.63 20.60 -0.27
N ARG A 85 -0.36 20.95 -0.10
CA ARG A 85 0.16 22.29 -0.46
C ARG A 85 0.92 22.27 -1.78
N GLN A 86 1.33 21.10 -2.25
CA GLN A 86 2.00 20.92 -3.53
C GLN A 86 0.99 20.55 -4.64
N PRO A 87 1.29 20.84 -5.91
CA PRO A 87 0.54 20.25 -7.02
C PRO A 87 0.55 18.73 -6.94
N ARG A 88 -0.54 18.09 -7.36
CA ARG A 88 -0.58 16.62 -7.52
C ARG A 88 0.61 16.19 -8.40
N PRO A 89 1.39 15.17 -8.01
CA PRO A 89 2.46 14.67 -8.84
C PRO A 89 1.92 14.00 -10.11
N GLU A 90 2.67 14.09 -11.20
CA GLU A 90 2.44 13.30 -12.41
C GLU A 90 3.36 12.08 -12.37
N MET A 91 2.76 10.89 -12.41
CA MET A 91 3.52 9.64 -12.38
C MET A 91 4.23 9.40 -13.71
N ALA A 92 5.45 8.87 -13.65
CA ALA A 92 6.29 8.65 -14.83
C ALA A 92 5.65 7.66 -15.82
N PRO A 93 5.91 7.76 -17.14
CA PRO A 93 5.35 6.84 -18.13
C PRO A 93 5.74 5.36 -17.93
N GLU A 94 6.88 5.11 -17.27
CA GLU A 94 7.38 3.78 -16.95
C GLU A 94 6.68 3.11 -15.75
N MET A 95 5.86 3.85 -14.99
CA MET A 95 5.21 3.38 -13.75
C MET A 95 4.54 2.01 -13.91
N GLU A 96 3.70 1.83 -14.92
CA GLU A 96 2.95 0.59 -15.10
C GLU A 96 3.85 -0.60 -15.40
N GLY A 97 4.91 -0.38 -16.19
CA GLY A 97 5.87 -1.42 -16.54
C GLY A 97 6.69 -1.86 -15.33
N GLU A 98 7.24 -0.91 -14.58
CA GLU A 98 8.01 -1.20 -13.37
C GLU A 98 7.12 -1.85 -12.30
N LEU A 99 5.90 -1.33 -12.10
CA LEU A 99 4.95 -1.88 -11.13
C LEU A 99 4.49 -3.29 -11.52
N GLU A 100 4.24 -3.55 -12.81
CA GLU A 100 3.86 -4.89 -13.28
C GLU A 100 4.92 -5.94 -12.95
N GLU A 101 6.20 -5.63 -13.16
CA GLU A 101 7.28 -6.55 -12.86
C GLU A 101 7.34 -6.92 -11.38
N VAL A 102 7.12 -5.95 -10.47
CA VAL A 102 7.06 -6.19 -9.02
C VAL A 102 5.79 -6.95 -8.63
N VAL A 103 4.62 -6.52 -9.10
CA VAL A 103 3.33 -7.14 -8.74
C VAL A 103 3.28 -8.60 -9.18
N ARG A 104 3.87 -8.97 -10.32
CA ARG A 104 3.98 -10.37 -10.74
C ARG A 104 4.80 -11.20 -9.75
N VAL A 105 5.96 -10.70 -9.32
CA VAL A 105 6.80 -11.38 -8.31
C VAL A 105 6.01 -11.60 -7.02
N LEU A 106 5.28 -10.59 -6.56
CA LEU A 106 4.46 -10.68 -5.33
C LEU A 106 3.30 -11.66 -5.50
N ALA A 107 2.58 -11.61 -6.62
CA ALA A 107 1.46 -12.48 -6.91
C ALA A 107 1.88 -13.96 -7.04
N GLU A 108 2.97 -14.25 -7.76
CA GLU A 108 3.54 -15.60 -7.90
C GLU A 108 3.93 -16.20 -6.55
N ASN A 109 4.46 -15.37 -5.65
CA ASN A 109 4.85 -15.79 -4.30
C ASN A 109 3.71 -15.72 -3.28
N ARG A 110 2.50 -15.30 -3.69
CA ARG A 110 1.34 -15.07 -2.81
C ARG A 110 1.69 -14.15 -1.63
N TRP A 111 2.49 -13.13 -1.88
CA TRP A 111 2.83 -12.08 -0.93
C TRP A 111 1.79 -10.96 -0.97
N PRO A 112 1.10 -10.67 0.15
CA PRO A 112 0.28 -9.47 0.27
C PRO A 112 1.07 -8.21 0.00
N TRP A 113 0.40 -7.17 -0.46
CA TRP A 113 1.04 -5.86 -0.61
C TRP A 113 0.10 -4.73 -0.23
N ARG A 114 0.73 -3.60 0.07
CA ARG A 114 0.06 -2.32 0.19
C ARG A 114 0.77 -1.31 -0.69
N LEU A 115 0.01 -0.37 -1.25
CA LEU A 115 0.54 0.64 -2.15
C LEU A 115 0.03 2.01 -1.73
N HIS A 116 0.95 2.91 -1.41
CA HIS A 116 0.65 4.33 -1.23
C HIS A 116 0.01 4.89 -2.50
N ALA A 117 -1.21 5.41 -2.39
CA ALA A 117 -1.84 6.15 -3.48
C ALA A 117 -2.88 7.15 -2.94
N THR A 118 -2.47 8.41 -2.83
CA THR A 118 -3.36 9.51 -2.43
C THR A 118 -4.39 9.81 -3.53
N TYR A 119 -3.99 9.70 -4.80
CA TYR A 119 -4.77 10.20 -5.92
C TYR A 119 -5.36 9.13 -6.83
N ASP A 120 -6.58 9.36 -7.34
CA ASP A 120 -7.23 8.47 -8.30
C ASP A 120 -6.41 8.27 -9.59
N GLU A 121 -5.61 9.27 -9.98
CA GLU A 121 -4.72 9.17 -11.13
C GLU A 121 -3.62 8.11 -10.95
N THR A 122 -3.14 7.90 -9.72
CA THR A 122 -2.20 6.81 -9.39
C THR A 122 -2.95 5.50 -9.23
N ILE A 123 -4.07 5.52 -8.49
CA ILE A 123 -4.91 4.33 -8.22
C ILE A 123 -5.38 3.70 -9.52
N SER A 124 -5.90 4.50 -10.46
CA SER A 124 -6.45 4.00 -11.73
C SER A 124 -5.39 3.34 -12.61
N ARG A 125 -4.17 3.89 -12.66
CA ARG A 125 -3.03 3.31 -13.39
C ARG A 125 -2.51 2.04 -12.72
N ALA A 126 -2.41 2.03 -11.39
CA ALA A 126 -2.04 0.82 -10.65
C ALA A 126 -3.10 -0.30 -10.81
N LEU A 127 -4.38 0.05 -10.84
CA LEU A 127 -5.47 -0.90 -11.12
C LEU A 127 -5.38 -1.48 -12.54
N ASP A 128 -4.96 -0.70 -13.55
CA ASP A 128 -4.72 -1.23 -14.90
C ASP A 128 -3.65 -2.34 -14.88
N VAL A 129 -2.61 -2.16 -14.06
CA VAL A 129 -1.58 -3.19 -13.83
C VAL A 129 -2.15 -4.40 -13.08
N PHE A 130 -2.87 -4.18 -11.98
CA PHE A 130 -3.41 -5.29 -11.17
C PHE A 130 -4.39 -6.15 -11.99
N GLU A 131 -5.28 -5.52 -12.77
CA GLU A 131 -6.18 -6.20 -13.70
C GLU A 131 -5.47 -6.94 -14.83
N LYS A 132 -4.33 -6.42 -15.28
CA LYS A 132 -3.50 -7.12 -16.27
C LYS A 132 -2.85 -8.36 -15.66
N VAL A 133 -2.27 -8.24 -14.47
CA VAL A 133 -1.63 -9.35 -13.77
C VAL A 133 -2.65 -10.42 -13.37
N ASP A 134 -3.83 -10.03 -12.88
CA ASP A 134 -4.90 -10.96 -12.44
C ASP A 134 -5.35 -11.93 -13.54
N LYS A 135 -5.30 -11.50 -14.82
CA LYS A 135 -5.60 -12.36 -15.98
C LYS A 135 -4.62 -13.52 -16.13
N ASP A 136 -3.37 -13.33 -15.73
CA ASP A 136 -2.29 -14.32 -15.84
C ASP A 136 -2.06 -15.07 -14.53
N ILE A 137 -2.12 -14.36 -13.40
CA ILE A 137 -1.85 -14.84 -12.04
C ILE A 137 -2.99 -14.35 -11.15
N PRO A 138 -4.00 -15.20 -10.83
CA PRO A 138 -5.17 -14.76 -10.08
C PRO A 138 -4.82 -14.14 -8.73
N LEU A 139 -5.35 -12.95 -8.48
CA LEU A 139 -5.19 -12.20 -7.23
C LEU A 139 -6.22 -12.62 -6.17
N ASP A 140 -7.21 -13.44 -6.53
CA ASP A 140 -8.19 -13.96 -5.58
C ASP A 140 -7.53 -14.62 -4.35
N GLY A 141 -8.04 -14.28 -3.17
CA GLY A 141 -7.50 -14.69 -1.88
C GLY A 141 -6.14 -14.08 -1.51
N LEU A 142 -5.61 -13.12 -2.27
CA LEU A 142 -4.42 -12.35 -1.92
C LEU A 142 -4.83 -11.00 -1.33
N ASN A 143 -4.27 -10.66 -0.15
CA ASN A 143 -4.63 -9.41 0.51
C ASN A 143 -3.81 -8.27 -0.08
N TRP A 144 -4.43 -7.42 -0.90
CA TRP A 144 -3.81 -6.20 -1.39
C TRP A 144 -4.70 -5.00 -1.16
N PHE A 145 -4.11 -3.83 -0.93
CA PHE A 145 -4.86 -2.61 -0.69
C PHE A 145 -4.08 -1.34 -1.05
N PHE A 146 -4.83 -0.27 -1.29
CA PHE A 146 -4.27 1.08 -1.38
C PHE A 146 -4.32 1.77 -0.03
N ASP A 147 -3.28 2.53 0.29
CA ASP A 147 -3.25 3.46 1.42
C ASP A 147 -3.69 4.86 0.94
N HIS A 148 -4.37 5.60 1.81
CA HIS A 148 -4.82 6.99 1.61
C HIS A 148 -6.13 7.11 0.81
N ALA A 149 -6.04 7.16 -0.52
CA ALA A 149 -7.18 7.25 -1.43
C ALA A 149 -8.09 8.49 -1.23
N GLU A 150 -7.56 9.65 -0.85
CA GLU A 150 -8.34 10.86 -0.64
C GLU A 150 -9.10 11.28 -1.91
N THR A 151 -8.52 11.22 -3.10
CA THR A 151 -9.23 11.65 -4.33
C THR A 151 -9.89 10.53 -5.12
N ILE A 152 -9.96 9.31 -4.57
CA ILE A 152 -10.44 8.13 -5.28
C ILE A 152 -11.84 8.32 -5.90
N SER A 153 -12.01 7.83 -7.13
CA SER A 153 -13.29 7.89 -7.84
C SER A 153 -14.18 6.68 -7.55
N ASP A 154 -15.49 6.87 -7.74
CA ASP A 154 -16.49 5.78 -7.69
C ASP A 154 -16.11 4.60 -8.61
N ARG A 155 -15.54 4.89 -9.79
CA ARG A 155 -15.07 3.88 -10.74
C ARG A 155 -13.94 3.05 -10.15
N SER A 156 -12.95 3.67 -9.52
CA SER A 156 -11.83 2.96 -8.90
C SER A 156 -12.27 2.15 -7.69
N ILE A 157 -13.24 2.64 -6.90
CA ILE A 157 -13.85 1.86 -5.81
C ILE A 157 -14.51 0.58 -6.37
N ASP A 158 -15.27 0.71 -7.47
CA ASP A 158 -15.92 -0.45 -8.10
C ASP A 158 -14.91 -1.48 -8.62
N ARG A 159 -13.79 -1.02 -9.18
CA ARG A 159 -12.69 -1.89 -9.64
C ARG A 159 -12.01 -2.60 -8.47
N ILE A 160 -11.69 -1.88 -7.38
CA ILE A 160 -11.09 -2.48 -6.18
C ILE A 160 -12.01 -3.56 -5.60
N ALA A 161 -13.31 -3.28 -5.49
CA ALA A 161 -14.29 -4.26 -5.02
C ALA A 161 -14.34 -5.50 -5.92
N ALA A 162 -14.34 -5.31 -7.25
CA ALA A 162 -14.41 -6.40 -8.22
C ALA A 162 -13.18 -7.32 -8.19
N LEU A 163 -11.98 -6.77 -7.91
CA LEU A 163 -10.75 -7.55 -7.79
C LEU A 163 -10.46 -8.04 -6.36
N GLY A 164 -11.36 -7.80 -5.41
CA GLY A 164 -11.21 -8.25 -4.01
C GLY A 164 -10.16 -7.48 -3.19
N GLY A 165 -9.77 -6.28 -3.62
CA GLY A 165 -8.82 -5.43 -2.91
C GLY A 165 -9.43 -4.67 -1.72
N GLY A 166 -8.58 -3.95 -1.00
CA GLY A 166 -8.95 -3.08 0.12
C GLY A 166 -8.49 -1.64 -0.02
N ILE A 167 -8.93 -0.81 0.92
CA ILE A 167 -8.49 0.58 1.09
C ILE A 167 -8.24 0.84 2.58
N ALA A 168 -7.08 1.37 2.90
CA ALA A 168 -6.71 1.81 4.25
C ALA A 168 -6.70 3.34 4.30
N THR A 169 -7.64 3.94 5.05
CA THR A 169 -7.81 5.39 5.13
C THR A 169 -7.16 6.01 6.37
N GLN A 170 -6.61 7.22 6.22
CA GLN A 170 -5.96 7.97 7.28
C GLN A 170 -6.78 9.21 7.65
N HIS A 171 -6.58 9.72 8.86
CA HIS A 171 -7.25 10.89 9.40
C HIS A 171 -6.67 12.22 8.86
N ARG A 172 -6.03 12.19 7.69
CA ARG A 172 -5.31 13.34 7.09
C ARG A 172 -6.21 14.54 6.86
N MET A 173 -7.46 14.31 6.46
CA MET A 173 -8.44 15.38 6.26
C MET A 173 -8.73 16.16 7.54
N ALA A 174 -8.49 15.59 8.73
CA ALA A 174 -8.60 16.32 10.00
C ALA A 174 -7.46 17.34 10.20
N TYR A 175 -6.29 17.15 9.56
CA TYR A 175 -5.13 18.03 9.70
C TYR A 175 -4.82 18.87 8.46
N GLN A 176 -5.21 18.41 7.27
CA GLN A 176 -4.91 19.07 6.00
C GLN A 176 -6.15 19.40 5.18
N GLY A 177 -7.35 19.25 5.74
CA GLY A 177 -8.61 19.47 5.01
C GLY A 177 -8.77 20.89 4.47
N GLU A 178 -8.21 21.89 5.15
CA GLU A 178 -8.20 23.29 4.69
C GLU A 178 -7.44 23.44 3.37
N TYR A 179 -6.24 22.86 3.28
CA TYR A 179 -5.43 22.87 2.06
C TYR A 179 -6.06 22.03 0.94
N PHE A 180 -6.73 20.94 1.29
CA PHE A 180 -7.50 20.16 0.33
C PHE A 180 -8.65 20.99 -0.26
N VAL A 181 -9.42 21.70 0.58
CA VAL A 181 -10.50 22.60 0.16
C VAL A 181 -9.96 23.73 -0.72
N GLU A 182 -8.82 24.33 -0.39
CA GLU A 182 -8.21 25.38 -1.20
C GLU A 182 -7.89 24.91 -2.63
N ARG A 183 -7.45 23.65 -2.80
CA ARG A 183 -7.10 23.10 -4.12
C ARG A 183 -8.30 22.54 -4.88
N TYR A 184 -9.14 21.76 -4.22
CA TYR A 184 -10.17 20.95 -4.87
C TYR A 184 -11.60 21.48 -4.65
N GLY A 185 -11.77 22.42 -3.72
CA GLY A 185 -13.06 23.02 -3.39
C GLY A 185 -13.86 22.23 -2.35
N HIS A 186 -14.79 22.94 -1.70
CA HIS A 186 -15.65 22.38 -0.64
C HIS A 186 -16.44 21.16 -1.08
N GLY A 187 -17.00 21.15 -2.29
CA GLY A 187 -17.82 20.04 -2.76
C GLY A 187 -17.06 18.72 -2.84
N VAL A 188 -15.78 18.74 -3.23
CA VAL A 188 -14.94 17.53 -3.25
C VAL A 188 -14.57 17.14 -1.82
N ALA A 189 -14.29 18.12 -0.95
CA ALA A 189 -13.92 17.89 0.44
C ALA A 189 -15.02 17.24 1.29
N GLU A 190 -16.30 17.45 0.95
CA GLU A 190 -17.43 16.82 1.64
C GLU A 190 -17.48 15.29 1.47
N ALA A 191 -16.83 14.77 0.42
CA ALA A 191 -16.87 13.37 0.05
C ALA A 191 -15.56 12.62 0.29
N THR A 192 -14.50 13.25 0.81
CA THR A 192 -13.14 12.67 0.86
C THR A 192 -12.65 12.26 2.26
N PRO A 193 -11.98 11.10 2.40
CA PRO A 193 -12.15 9.94 1.54
C PRO A 193 -13.60 9.40 1.65
N PRO A 194 -14.20 8.85 0.56
CA PRO A 194 -15.61 8.46 0.54
C PRO A 194 -15.89 7.13 1.28
N ILE A 195 -15.55 7.05 2.58
CA ILE A 195 -15.59 5.82 3.41
C ILE A 195 -16.94 5.11 3.33
N ARG A 196 -18.05 5.86 3.44
CA ARG A 196 -19.40 5.28 3.35
C ARG A 196 -19.63 4.57 2.02
N ARG A 197 -19.19 5.19 0.92
CA ARG A 197 -19.33 4.65 -0.42
C ARG A 197 -18.49 3.39 -0.60
N MET A 198 -17.25 3.39 -0.10
CA MET A 198 -16.37 2.22 -0.12
C MET A 198 -17.02 1.01 0.56
N LEU A 199 -17.61 1.22 1.75
CA LEU A 199 -18.34 0.19 2.49
C LEU A 199 -19.60 -0.29 1.75
N GLU A 200 -20.38 0.63 1.17
CA GLU A 200 -21.58 0.28 0.37
C GLU A 200 -21.25 -0.57 -0.87
N LYS A 201 -20.05 -0.40 -1.44
CA LYS A 201 -19.55 -1.18 -2.58
C LYS A 201 -18.90 -2.51 -2.17
N GLY A 202 -18.79 -2.79 -0.87
CA GLY A 202 -18.22 -4.04 -0.35
C GLY A 202 -16.69 -4.08 -0.35
N VAL A 203 -16.01 -2.93 -0.48
CA VAL A 203 -14.55 -2.86 -0.33
C VAL A 203 -14.19 -3.12 1.13
N ASN A 204 -13.11 -3.89 1.36
CA ASN A 204 -12.54 -4.02 2.70
C ASN A 204 -11.87 -2.70 3.10
N VAL A 205 -12.45 -2.01 4.08
CA VAL A 205 -11.93 -0.72 4.56
C VAL A 205 -11.26 -0.88 5.91
N SER A 206 -10.05 -0.32 6.06
CA SER A 206 -9.37 -0.17 7.33
C SER A 206 -9.07 1.31 7.63
N ALA A 207 -8.74 1.58 8.88
CA ALA A 207 -8.25 2.88 9.33
C ALA A 207 -6.99 2.68 10.15
N GLY A 208 -5.99 3.53 9.94
CA GLY A 208 -4.67 3.43 10.59
C GLY A 208 -3.74 4.48 10.05
#